data_AF-A0A2A9KHC8-F1
#
_entry.id   AF-A0A2A9KHC8-F1
#
_cell.length_a   1.000
_cell.length_b   1.000
_cell.length_c   1.000
_cell.angle_alpha   90.00
_cell.angle_beta   90.00
_cell.angle_gamma   90.00
#
_symmetry.space_group_name_H-M   'P 1'
#
loop_
_entity.id
_entity.type
_entity.pdbx_description
1 polymer ?
#
loop_
_entity_poly.entity_id
_entity_poly.type
_entity_poly.pdbx_seq_one_letter_code
_entity_poly.pdbx_strand_id
1 'polypeptide(L)' 'MTPVSLSKRNPYFGLSYLLRNRAWPVRMLPYAILLLITPAMFWAGLSAL' A
#
# COMPACT_ATOMS: atom_id res chain seq x y z
N MET A 1 -18.46 -4.06 -32.82
CA MET A 1 -17.05 -4.21 -32.43
C MET A 1 -16.95 -3.93 -30.92
N THR A 2 -17.09 -4.96 -30.10
CA THR A 2 -17.04 -4.85 -28.63
C THR A 2 -15.59 -4.81 -28.17
N PRO A 3 -15.19 -3.92 -27.24
CA PRO A 3 -13.82 -3.88 -26.76
C PRO A 3 -13.58 -5.13 -25.93
N VAL A 4 -13.00 -6.15 -26.54
CA VAL A 4 -12.50 -7.31 -25.81
C VAL A 4 -11.38 -6.79 -24.93
N SER A 5 -11.65 -6.69 -23.64
CA SER A 5 -10.72 -6.20 -22.63
C SER A 5 -9.34 -6.81 -22.85
N LEU A 6 -8.37 -5.96 -23.22
CA LEU A 6 -6.97 -6.34 -23.45
C LEU A 6 -6.36 -7.07 -22.24
N SER A 7 -6.96 -6.88 -21.06
CA SER A 7 -6.68 -7.61 -19.82
C SER A 7 -6.80 -9.13 -19.97
N LYS A 8 -7.77 -9.64 -20.75
CA LYS A 8 -7.97 -11.09 -20.92
C LYS A 8 -6.98 -11.75 -21.88
N ARG A 9 -6.33 -10.99 -22.78
CA ARG A 9 -5.38 -11.52 -23.77
C ARG A 9 -3.93 -11.51 -23.30
N ASN A 10 -3.59 -10.71 -22.28
CA ASN A 10 -2.22 -10.59 -21.81
C ASN A 10 -2.03 -11.35 -20.49
N PRO A 11 -1.44 -12.56 -20.50
CA PRO A 11 -1.23 -13.36 -19.27
C PRO A 11 -0.36 -12.64 -18.23
N TYR A 12 0.49 -11.70 -18.68
CA TYR A 12 1.27 -10.83 -17.79
C TYR A 12 0.43 -9.80 -17.04
N PHE A 13 -0.79 -9.50 -17.47
CA PHE A 13 -1.70 -8.58 -16.77
C PHE A 13 -2.14 -9.16 -15.43
N GLY A 14 -2.38 -10.46 -15.34
CA GLY A 14 -2.73 -11.14 -14.08
C GLY A 14 -1.58 -11.10 -13.08
N LEU A 15 -0.35 -11.39 -13.51
CA LEU A 15 0.83 -11.37 -12.65
C LEU A 15 1.19 -9.96 -12.17
N SER A 16 1.17 -8.97 -13.07
CA SER A 16 1.43 -7.57 -12.70
C SER A 16 0.33 -7.00 -11.79
N TYR A 17 -0.93 -7.43 -11.97
CA TYR A 17 -2.04 -7.10 -11.08
C TYR A 17 -1.84 -7.70 -9.68
N LEU A 18 -1.49 -8.99 -9.59
CA LEU A 18 -1.22 -9.66 -8.30
C LEU A 18 -0.01 -9.06 -7.57
N LEU A 19 1.08 -8.78 -8.30
CA LEU A 19 2.27 -8.13 -7.76
C LEU A 19 1.95 -6.71 -7.27
N ARG A 20 1.19 -5.93 -8.03
CA ARG A 20 0.75 -4.60 -7.61
C ARG A 20 -0.14 -4.71 -6.37
N ASN A 21 -1.14 -5.59 -6.37
CA ASN A 21 -2.06 -5.76 -5.26
C ASN A 21 -1.35 -6.20 -3.97
N ARG A 22 -0.31 -7.04 -4.09
CA ARG A 22 0.51 -7.48 -2.95
C ARG A 22 1.56 -6.44 -2.52
N ALA A 23 2.05 -5.62 -3.44
CA ALA A 23 3.02 -4.56 -3.14
C ALA A 23 2.39 -3.33 -2.46
N TRP A 24 1.10 -3.07 -2.69
CA TRP A 24 0.36 -1.98 -2.03
C TRP A 24 0.42 -2.04 -0.48
N PRO A 25 0.07 -3.16 0.18
CA PRO A 25 0.15 -3.25 1.63
C PRO A 25 1.59 -3.16 2.15
N VAL A 26 2.57 -3.70 1.42
CA VAL A 26 4.00 -3.59 1.80
C VAL A 26 4.47 -2.13 1.71
N ARG A 27 4.04 -1.39 0.69
CA ARG A 27 4.33 0.05 0.56
C ARG A 27 3.64 0.89 1.65
N MET A 28 2.50 0.45 2.16
CA MET A 28 1.76 1.12 3.24
C MET A 28 2.35 0.86 4.63
N LEU A 29 3.10 -0.24 4.79
CA LEU A 29 3.68 -0.64 6.07
C LEU A 29 4.53 0.46 6.76
N PRO A 30 5.45 1.17 6.08
CA PRO A 30 6.24 2.22 6.71
C PRO A 30 5.39 3.39 7.18
N TYR A 31 4.35 3.74 6.41
CA TYR A 31 3.42 4.81 6.77
C TYR A 31 2.54 4.43 7.96
N ALA A 32 2.11 3.17 8.04
CA ALA A 32 1.38 2.67 9.21
C ALA A 32 2.24 2.69 10.47
N ILE A 33 3.52 2.31 10.36
CA ILE A 33 4.49 2.39 11.46
C ILE A 33 4.69 3.85 11.89
N LEU A 34 4.91 4.77 10.95
CA LEU A 34 5.02 6.20 11.24
C LEU A 34 3.76 6.74 11.93
N LEU A 35 2.57 6.35 11.45
CA LEU A 35 1.30 6.77 12.03
C LEU A 35 1.12 6.26 13.47
N LEU A 36 1.65 5.09 13.80
CA LEU A 36 1.60 4.54 15.17
C LEU A 36 2.62 5.21 16.11
N ILE A 37 3.81 5.55 15.60
CA ILE A 37 4.88 6.15 16.40
C ILE A 37 4.62 7.65 16.64
N THR A 38 4.01 8.35 15.68
CA THR A 38 3.81 9.80 15.74
C THR A 38 2.99 10.24 16.98
N PRO A 39 1.85 9.61 17.33
CA PRO A 39 1.12 9.93 18.56
C PRO A 39 1.94 9.60 19.81
N ALA A 40 2.64 8.46 19.82
CA ALA A 40 3.45 8.03 20.96
C ALA A 40 4.56 9.05 21.27
N MET A 41 5.24 9.56 20.25
CA MET A 41 6.26 10.60 20.40
C MET A 41 5.66 11.94 20.84
N PHE A 42 4.50 12.31 20.32
CA PHE A 42 3.80 13.54 20.71
C PHE A 42 3.41 13.53 22.19
N TRP A 43 2.79 12.45 22.66
CA TRP A 43 2.42 12.30 24.08
C TRP A 43 3.65 12.20 24.99
N ALA A 44 4.70 11.50 24.56
CA ALA A 44 5.96 11.42 25.33
C ALA A 44 6.64 12.79 25.48
N GLY A 45 6.65 13.61 24.42
CA GLY A 45 7.17 14.98 24.48
C GLY A 45 6.32 15.91 25.34
N LEU A 46 4.99 15.72 25.36
CA LEU A 46 4.07 16.48 26.21
C LEU A 46 4.24 16.12 27.70
N SER A 47 4.50 14.85 28.02
CA SER A 47 4.77 14.40 29.41
C SER A 47 6.17 14.76 29.91
N ALA A 48 7.09 15.17 29.04
CA ALA A 48 8.45 15.56 29.42
C ALA A 48 8.56 17.07 29.75
N LEU A 49 7.46 17.82 29.62
CA LEU A 49 7.34 19.25 29.86
C LEU A 49 6.61 19.51 31.18
#